data_AF-A0A960KJU4-F1
#
_entry.id   AF-A0A960KJU4-F1
#
_cell.length_a   1.000
_cell.length_b   1.000
_cell.length_c   1.000
_cell.angle_alpha   90.00
_cell.angle_beta   90.00
_cell.angle_gamma   90.00
#
_symmetry.space_group_name_H-M   'P 1'
#
loop_
_entity.id
_entity.type
_entity.pdbx_description
1 polymer ?
#
loop_
_entity_poly.entity_id
_entity_poly.type
_entity_poly.pdbx_seq_one_letter_code
_entity_poly.pdbx_strand_id
1 'polypeptide(L)'
;MDAWHLIADRKIVEAQDEGLFDHLKGAGEPLSMDDHVPESLRMAYTILKNAHVLPPEIELKHQIEHLTALIASCGREAGDLPRQLQYKQMQLQMLLERRGCTLGHYGMAVMDRVGKST
;
A
#
# COMPACT_ATOMS: atom_id res chain seq x y z
N MET A 1 6.14 -10.58 -27.84
CA MET A 1 4.75 -10.11 -27.77
C MET A 1 3.88 -11.20 -28.36
N ASP A 2 3.02 -11.79 -27.55
CA ASP A 2 2.22 -12.95 -27.94
C ASP A 2 1.07 -12.57 -28.89
N ALA A 3 0.66 -13.49 -29.76
CA ALA A 3 -0.41 -13.28 -30.75
C ALA A 3 -1.75 -12.86 -30.11
N TRP A 4 -1.99 -13.27 -28.86
CA TRP A 4 -3.17 -12.91 -28.08
C TRP A 4 -3.22 -11.42 -27.74
N HIS A 5 -2.08 -10.78 -27.47
CA HIS A 5 -2.03 -9.36 -27.20
C HIS A 5 -2.42 -8.54 -28.44
N LEU A 6 -1.95 -8.93 -29.62
CA LEU A 6 -2.27 -8.24 -30.88
C LEU A 6 -3.77 -8.30 -31.21
N ILE A 7 -4.41 -9.45 -30.93
CA ILE A 7 -5.85 -9.63 -31.13
C ILE A 7 -6.64 -8.80 -30.10
N ALA A 8 -6.21 -8.81 -28.84
CA ALA A 8 -6.83 -8.02 -27.78
C ALA A 8 -6.75 -6.51 -28.09
N ASP A 9 -5.57 -6.01 -28.48
CA ASP A 9 -5.37 -4.60 -28.81
C ASP A 9 -6.27 -4.15 -29.96
N ARG A 10 -6.35 -4.96 -31.03
CA ARG A 10 -7.28 -4.68 -32.15
C ARG A 10 -8.74 -4.63 -31.71
N LYS A 11 -9.16 -5.56 -30.85
CA LYS A 11 -10.52 -5.61 -30.32
C LYS A 11 -10.86 -4.42 -29.43
N ILE A 12 -9.88 -3.95 -28.64
CA ILE A 12 -10.03 -2.75 -27.81
C ILE A 12 -10.20 -1.50 -28.68
N VAL A 13 -9.41 -1.36 -29.76
CA VAL A 13 -9.52 -0.23 -30.69
C VAL A 13 -10.86 -0.24 -31.43
N GLU A 14 -11.29 -1.39 -31.97
CA GLU A 14 -12.63 -1.53 -32.58
C GLU A 14 -13.74 -1.08 -31.60
N ALA A 15 -13.68 -1.51 -30.34
CA ALA A 15 -14.67 -1.14 -29.34
C ALA A 15 -14.63 0.35 -28.95
N GLN A 16 -13.47 1.01 -29.05
CA GLN A 16 -13.35 2.46 -28.87
C GLN A 16 -13.97 3.22 -30.05
N ASP A 17 -13.70 2.78 -31.27
CA ASP A 17 -14.26 3.39 -32.49
C ASP A 17 -15.80 3.22 -32.56
N GLU A 18 -16.32 2.10 -32.04
CA GLU A 18 -17.75 1.84 -31.90
C GLU A 18 -18.42 2.63 -30.76
N GLY A 19 -17.65 3.37 -29.95
CA GLY A 19 -18.18 4.13 -28.81
C GLY A 19 -18.71 3.25 -27.67
N LEU A 20 -18.31 1.97 -27.59
CA LEU A 20 -18.78 1.05 -26.53
C LEU A 20 -18.30 1.46 -25.13
N PHE A 21 -17.28 2.32 -25.04
CA PHE A 21 -16.78 2.88 -23.79
C PHE A 21 -17.41 4.26 -23.47
N ASP A 22 -18.15 4.86 -24.40
CA ASP A 22 -18.85 6.11 -24.17
C ASP A 22 -20.12 5.81 -23.33
N HIS A 23 -20.26 6.49 -22.20
CA HIS A 23 -21.36 6.31 -21.24
C HIS A 23 -21.31 5.06 -20.35
N LEU A 24 -20.12 4.53 -20.05
CA LEU A 24 -19.99 3.56 -18.97
C LEU A 24 -20.53 4.11 -17.64
N LYS A 25 -21.17 3.24 -16.85
CA LYS A 25 -21.61 3.58 -15.50
C LYS A 25 -20.39 4.01 -14.66
N GLY A 26 -20.38 5.26 -14.21
CA GLY A 26 -19.25 5.86 -13.48
C GLY A 26 -18.18 6.51 -14.37
N ALA A 27 -18.41 6.66 -15.68
CA ALA A 27 -17.51 7.38 -16.58
C ALA A 27 -17.41 8.86 -16.16
N GLY A 28 -16.20 9.31 -15.81
CA GLY A 28 -15.93 10.68 -15.37
C GLY A 28 -16.25 10.96 -13.89
N GLU A 29 -16.84 10.01 -13.17
CA GLU A 29 -17.05 10.11 -11.73
C GLU A 29 -15.88 9.49 -10.95
N PRO A 30 -15.58 9.97 -9.73
CA PRO A 30 -14.61 9.34 -8.86
C PRO A 30 -14.99 7.88 -8.61
N LEU A 31 -14.07 6.96 -8.89
CA LEU A 31 -14.29 5.53 -8.72
C LEU A 31 -14.69 5.21 -7.27
N SER A 32 -15.88 4.64 -7.07
CA SER A 32 -16.35 4.22 -5.74
C SER A 32 -15.56 3.01 -5.27
N MET A 33 -14.62 3.22 -4.35
CA MET A 33 -13.77 2.16 -3.78
C MET A 33 -14.55 1.14 -2.92
N ASP A 34 -15.76 1.49 -2.45
CA ASP A 34 -16.53 0.68 -1.49
C ASP A 34 -17.43 -0.39 -2.16
N ASP A 35 -17.59 -0.36 -3.48
CA ASP A 35 -18.41 -1.32 -4.23
C ASP A 35 -17.74 -2.71 -4.36
N HIS A 36 -16.46 -2.81 -4.06
CA HIS A 36 -15.72 -4.08 -4.10
C HIS A 36 -15.84 -4.90 -2.82
N VAL A 37 -16.43 -4.35 -1.75
CA VAL A 37 -16.59 -5.04 -0.46
C VAL A 37 -18.00 -5.63 -0.35
N PRO A 38 -18.14 -6.94 -0.08
CA PRO A 38 -19.44 -7.56 0.19
C PRO A 38 -20.19 -6.84 1.32
N GLU A 39 -21.52 -6.77 1.23
CA GLU A 39 -22.35 -6.01 2.16
C GLU A 39 -22.11 -6.37 3.63
N SER A 40 -21.90 -7.66 3.91
CA SER A 40 -21.59 -8.17 5.26
C SER A 40 -20.26 -7.67 5.83
N LEU A 41 -19.31 -7.28 4.98
CA LEU A 41 -17.97 -6.83 5.38
C LEU A 41 -17.80 -5.30 5.30
N ARG A 42 -18.73 -4.59 4.65
CA ARG A 42 -18.62 -3.15 4.41
C ARG A 42 -18.48 -2.37 5.71
N MET A 43 -19.30 -2.68 6.71
CA MET A 43 -19.28 -1.99 7.99
C MET A 43 -17.94 -2.17 8.74
N ALA A 44 -17.41 -3.40 8.76
CA ALA A 44 -16.10 -3.69 9.34
C ALA A 44 -14.96 -3.00 8.57
N TYR A 45 -15.04 -2.99 7.24
CA TYR A 45 -14.05 -2.33 6.38
C TYR A 45 -14.08 -0.81 6.53
N THR A 46 -15.26 -0.18 6.56
CA THR A 46 -15.42 1.26 6.78
C THR A 46 -14.90 1.68 8.15
N ILE A 47 -15.16 0.89 9.20
CA ILE A 47 -14.59 1.14 10.53
C ILE A 47 -13.06 1.10 10.47
N LEU A 48 -12.47 0.06 9.87
CA LEU A 48 -11.02 -0.07 9.74
C LEU A 48 -10.39 1.05 8.90
N LYS A 49 -11.04 1.43 7.79
CA LYS A 49 -10.63 2.52 6.91
C LYS A 49 -10.65 3.87 7.63
N ASN A 50 -11.65 4.10 8.47
CA ASN A 50 -11.84 5.37 9.19
C ASN A 50 -11.12 5.42 10.54
N ALA A 51 -10.71 4.29 11.10
CA ALA A 51 -10.08 4.26 12.43
C ALA A 51 -8.68 4.87 12.45
N HIS A 52 -8.12 5.27 11.31
CA HIS A 52 -6.75 5.81 11.17
C HIS A 52 -5.69 4.96 11.90
N VAL A 53 -5.98 3.66 12.09
CA VAL A 53 -5.07 2.76 12.79
C VAL A 53 -4.00 2.39 11.79
N LEU A 54 -2.82 2.94 12.01
CA LEU A 54 -1.68 2.65 11.19
C LEU A 54 -1.28 1.18 11.40
N PRO A 55 -1.15 0.38 10.33
CA PRO A 55 -0.64 -0.98 10.44
C PRO A 55 0.67 -1.03 11.23
N PRO A 56 0.89 -2.05 12.08
CA PRO A 56 2.07 -2.14 12.94
C PRO A 56 3.38 -2.15 12.14
N GLU A 57 3.36 -2.63 10.89
CA GLU A 57 4.47 -2.56 9.94
C GLU A 57 4.91 -1.12 9.66
N ILE A 58 3.94 -0.23 9.44
CA ILE A 58 4.21 1.16 9.07
C ILE A 58 4.61 1.95 10.33
N GLU A 59 3.99 1.69 11.47
CA GLU A 59 4.43 2.24 12.75
C GLU A 59 5.90 1.88 13.07
N LEU A 60 6.29 0.61 12.90
CA LEU A 60 7.67 0.16 13.09
C LEU A 60 8.63 0.83 12.09
N LYS A 61 8.21 1.04 10.84
CA LYS A 61 9.00 1.76 9.85
C LYS A 61 9.25 3.21 10.25
N HIS A 62 8.21 3.95 10.64
CA HIS A 62 8.40 5.32 11.11
C HIS A 62 9.31 5.41 12.34
N GLN A 63 9.21 4.44 13.26
CA GLN A 63 10.13 4.35 14.40
C GLN A 63 11.58 4.13 13.94
N ILE A 64 11.81 3.26 12.95
CA ILE A 64 13.14 2.99 12.38
C ILE A 64 13.69 4.26 11.68
N GLU A 65 12.87 4.93 10.87
CA GLU A 65 13.24 6.18 10.19
C GLU A 65 13.60 7.27 11.19
N HIS A 66 12.78 7.46 12.21
CA HIS A 66 13.01 8.43 13.27
C HIS A 66 14.29 8.13 14.06
N LEU A 67 14.51 6.87 14.46
CA LEU A 67 15.75 6.45 15.13
C LEU A 67 16.98 6.65 14.24
N THR A 68 16.85 6.38 12.95
CA THR A 68 17.94 6.61 11.98
C THR A 68 18.28 8.09 11.86
N ALA A 69 17.26 8.95 11.79
CA ALA A 69 17.43 10.40 11.76
C ALA A 69 18.07 10.94 13.06
N LEU A 70 17.65 10.42 14.22
CA LEU A 70 18.25 10.76 15.52
C LEU A 70 19.71 10.33 15.61
N ILE A 71 20.06 9.13 15.15
CA ILE A 71 21.45 8.67 15.12
C ILE A 71 22.28 9.58 14.21
N ALA A 72 21.73 9.96 13.05
CA ALA A 72 22.39 10.87 12.12
C ALA A 72 22.62 12.27 12.72
N SER A 73 21.70 12.76 13.57
CA SER A 73 21.84 14.07 14.22
C SER A 73 22.71 14.06 15.48
N CYS A 74 22.71 12.97 16.27
CA CYS A 74 23.48 12.86 17.51
C CYS A 74 24.94 12.36 17.32
N GLY A 75 25.27 11.74 16.18
CA GLY A 75 26.63 11.30 15.87
C GLY A 75 27.24 10.37 16.94
N ARG A 76 28.27 10.83 17.66
CA ARG A 76 29.04 10.03 18.64
C ARG A 76 28.36 9.88 20.01
N GLU A 77 27.38 10.72 20.31
CA GLU A 77 26.60 10.69 21.57
C GLU A 77 25.34 9.83 21.46
N ALA A 78 25.19 9.08 20.37
CA ALA A 78 24.00 8.27 20.09
C ALA A 78 23.76 7.12 21.10
N GLY A 79 24.68 6.84 22.03
CA GLY A 79 24.47 5.90 23.13
C GLY A 79 23.89 4.55 22.68
N ASP A 80 22.73 4.19 23.24
CA ASP A 80 22.02 2.93 22.94
C ASP A 80 21.08 2.99 21.72
N LEU A 81 20.94 4.13 21.04
CA LEU A 81 20.05 4.27 19.88
C LEU A 81 20.34 3.25 18.76
N PRO A 82 21.61 2.94 18.41
CA PRO A 82 21.91 1.92 17.39
C PRO A 82 21.40 0.52 17.77
N ARG A 83 21.45 0.16 19.06
CA ARG A 83 20.92 -1.12 19.56
C ARG A 83 19.41 -1.16 19.46
N GLN A 84 18.74 -0.05 19.78
CA GLN A 84 17.29 0.08 19.63
C GLN A 84 16.86 -0.02 18.15
N LEU A 85 17.63 0.60 17.25
CA LEU A 85 17.39 0.51 15.81
C LEU A 85 17.46 -0.94 15.32
N GLN A 86 18.51 -1.69 15.70
CA GLN A 86 18.66 -3.10 15.34
C GLN A 86 17.50 -3.95 15.86
N TYR A 87 17.06 -3.71 17.10
CA TYR A 87 15.93 -4.42 17.68
C TYR A 87 14.64 -4.17 16.88
N LYS A 88 14.37 -2.90 16.52
CA LYS A 88 13.18 -2.52 15.74
C LYS A 88 13.20 -3.09 14.31
N GLN A 89 14.36 -3.12 13.68
CA GLN A 89 14.54 -3.77 12.37
C GLN A 89 14.24 -5.27 12.45
N MET A 90 14.73 -5.96 13.48
CA MET A 90 14.44 -7.38 13.69
C MET A 90 12.96 -7.63 13.96
N GLN A 91 12.31 -6.78 14.78
CA GLN A 91 10.86 -6.85 15.01
C GLN A 91 10.06 -6.73 13.71
N LEU A 92 10.42 -5.78 12.85
CA LEU A 92 9.76 -5.60 11.55
C LEU A 92 9.94 -6.85 10.67
N GLN A 93 11.15 -7.40 10.61
CA GLN A 93 11.42 -8.59 9.81
C GLN A 93 10.58 -9.79 10.28
N MET A 94 10.56 -10.08 11.58
CA MET A 94 9.76 -11.18 12.14
C MET A 94 8.26 -11.00 11.88
N LEU A 95 7.77 -9.76 11.95
CA LEU A 95 6.36 -9.45 11.73
C LEU A 95 5.94 -9.69 10.27
N LEU A 96 6.81 -9.37 9.32
CA LEU A 96 6.59 -9.60 7.90
C LEU A 96 6.65 -11.10 7.55
N GLU A 97 7.63 -11.82 8.09
CA GLU A 97 7.76 -13.27 7.94
C GLU A 97 6.51 -14.00 8.44
N ARG A 98 5.99 -13.63 9.63
CA ARG A 98 4.78 -14.22 10.20
C ARG A 98 3.54 -14.00 9.33
N ARG A 99 3.44 -12.88 8.62
CA ARG A 99 2.30 -12.54 7.77
C ARG A 99 2.40 -13.15 6.36
N GLY A 100 3.50 -13.83 6.04
CA GLY A 100 3.77 -14.32 4.69
C GLY A 100 3.91 -13.20 3.66
N CYS A 101 4.07 -11.96 4.12
CA CYS A 101 4.22 -10.80 3.27
C CYS A 101 5.70 -10.61 2.96
N THR A 102 6.08 -10.83 1.71
CA THR A 102 7.39 -10.36 1.24
C THR A 102 7.34 -8.85 1.03
N LEU A 103 8.46 -8.14 1.23
CA LEU A 103 8.62 -6.73 0.79
C LEU A 103 8.61 -6.62 -0.76
N GLY A 104 7.64 -7.24 -1.44
CA GLY A 104 7.42 -7.01 -2.85
C GLY A 104 7.03 -5.55 -3.09
N HIS A 105 7.40 -5.02 -4.25
CA HIS A 105 7.11 -3.64 -4.66
C HIS A 105 5.65 -3.24 -4.46
N TYR A 106 4.71 -4.18 -4.66
CA TYR A 106 3.28 -3.93 -4.51
C TYR A 106 2.83 -3.76 -3.05
N GLY A 107 3.31 -4.62 -2.13
CA GLY A 107 3.01 -4.49 -0.70
C GLY A 107 3.58 -3.21 -0.11
N MET A 108 4.79 -2.81 -0.54
CA MET A 108 5.40 -1.54 -0.13
C MET A 108 4.62 -0.32 -0.65
N ALA A 109 4.18 -0.31 -1.92
CA ALA A 109 3.45 0.80 -2.50
C ALA A 109 2.04 1.00 -1.91
N VAL A 110 1.41 -0.07 -1.42
CA VAL A 110 0.13 0.00 -0.69
C VAL A 110 0.37 0.56 0.71
N MET A 111 1.37 0.03 1.44
CA MET A 111 1.73 0.51 2.77
C MET A 111 2.13 2.00 2.76
N ASP A 112 2.89 2.44 1.75
CA ASP A 112 3.32 3.85 1.62
C ASP A 112 2.15 4.80 1.32
N ARG A 113 1.11 4.34 0.60
CA ARG A 113 -0.13 5.11 0.41
C ARG A 113 -0.96 5.23 1.70
N VAL A 114 -0.99 4.17 2.51
CA VAL A 114 -1.68 4.19 3.81
C VAL A 114 -1.01 5.15 4.78
N GLY A 115 0.33 5.24 4.77
CA GLY A 115 1.08 6.20 5.60
C GLY A 115 1.01 7.66 5.14
N LYS A 116 0.67 7.93 3.86
CA LYS A 116 0.62 9.30 3.28
C LYS A 116 -0.77 9.93 3.26
N SER A 117 -1.82 9.19 3.62
CA SER A 117 -3.21 9.68 3.60
C SER A 117 -3.62 10.42 4.88
N THR A 118 -2.66 10.73 5.76
CA THR A 118 -2.83 11.53 6.98
C THR A 118 -2.12 12.87 6.87
#